data_AF-A0A158S0Y2-F1
#
_entry.id   AF-A0A158S0Y2-F1
#
_cell.length_a   1.000
_cell.length_b   1.000
_cell.length_c   1.000
_cell.angle_alpha   90.00
_cell.angle_beta   90.00
_cell.angle_gamma   90.00
#
_symmetry.space_group_name_H-M   'P 1'
#
loop_
_entity.id
_entity.type
_entity.pdbx_description
1 polymer ?
#
loop_
_entity_poly.entity_id
_entity_poly.type
_entity_poly.pdbx_seq_one_letter_code
_entity_poly.pdbx_strand_id
1 'polypeptide(L)'
;MMQWNARLPGTATMLACALLVSGCVTTGRIRPQFPPAADVEQSQQAKPRPTTEIATDEIAREAYNIEVEAWGDRVHDAAVRSCRWMNERGGKFSCGETSSERYARLHDLP
;
A
#
# COMPACT_ATOMS: atom_id res chain seq x y z
N MET A 1 -46.32 37.55 52.14
CA MET A 1 -45.79 36.16 52.11
C MET A 1 -46.06 35.59 50.73
N MET A 2 -45.05 35.51 49.86
CA MET A 2 -45.10 34.74 48.62
C MET A 2 -43.70 34.18 48.40
N GLN A 3 -43.54 32.89 48.70
CA GLN A 3 -42.32 32.13 48.47
C GLN A 3 -42.38 31.59 47.04
N TRP A 4 -41.45 32.01 46.19
CA TRP A 4 -41.28 31.50 44.83
C TRP A 4 -40.38 30.25 44.91
N ASN A 5 -40.97 29.07 44.78
CA ASN A 5 -40.23 27.81 44.68
C ASN A 5 -39.68 27.64 43.26
N ALA A 6 -38.45 28.10 43.02
CA ALA A 6 -37.69 27.74 41.83
C ALA A 6 -37.23 26.27 41.95
N ARG A 7 -38.05 25.34 41.43
CA ARG A 7 -37.62 23.96 41.23
C ARG A 7 -36.61 23.92 40.08
N LEU A 8 -35.41 23.44 40.41
CA LEU A 8 -34.20 23.33 39.58
C LEU A 8 -34.47 22.70 38.19
N PRO A 9 -33.98 23.29 37.08
CA PRO A 9 -33.89 22.63 35.78
C PRO A 9 -32.60 21.80 35.72
N GLY A 10 -32.42 20.86 36.67
CA GLY A 10 -31.18 20.07 36.77
C GLY A 10 -31.12 18.91 35.77
N THR A 11 -32.27 18.34 35.41
CA THR A 11 -32.34 17.07 34.66
C THR A 11 -32.31 17.26 33.14
N ALA A 12 -32.89 18.35 32.62
CA ALA A 12 -32.93 18.59 31.16
C ALA A 12 -31.54 18.88 30.58
N THR A 13 -30.70 19.60 31.32
CA THR A 13 -29.34 19.97 30.87
C THR A 13 -28.40 18.77 30.82
N MET A 14 -28.49 17.84 31.77
CA MET A 14 -27.64 16.64 31.76
C MET A 14 -27.98 15.69 30.60
N LEU A 15 -29.26 15.57 30.24
CA LEU A 15 -29.69 14.73 29.13
C LEU A 15 -29.22 15.28 27.77
N ALA A 16 -29.20 16.61 27.61
CA ALA A 16 -28.69 17.28 26.42
C ALA A 16 -27.17 17.09 26.24
N CYS A 17 -26.40 17.11 27.34
CA CYS A 17 -24.97 16.82 27.30
C CYS A 17 -24.68 15.35 26.93
N ALA A 18 -25.49 14.40 27.40
CA ALA A 18 -25.29 12.98 27.09
C ALA A 18 -25.52 12.65 25.60
N LEU A 19 -26.44 13.35 24.93
CA LEU A 19 -26.73 13.16 23.50
C LEU A 19 -25.65 13.74 22.57
N LEU A 20 -24.86 14.70 23.04
CA LEU A 20 -23.75 15.27 22.25
C LEU A 20 -22.48 14.40 22.26
N VAL A 21 -22.36 13.45 23.20
CA VAL A 21 -21.17 12.58 23.32
C VAL A 21 -21.32 11.27 22.54
N SER A 22 -22.51 10.89 22.08
CA SER A 22 -22.73 9.63 21.35
C SER A 22 -22.39 9.67 19.85
N GLY A 23 -21.80 10.76 19.36
CA GLY A 23 -21.70 11.05 17.91
C GLY A 23 -20.35 10.81 17.22
N CYS A 24 -19.29 10.42 17.91
CA CYS A 24 -17.96 10.32 17.27
C CYS A 24 -17.26 8.97 17.52
N VAL A 25 -17.92 7.86 17.20
CA VAL A 25 -17.14 6.75 16.67
C VAL A 25 -16.91 7.05 15.19
N THR A 26 -15.87 7.84 14.91
CA THR A 26 -15.23 7.71 13.60
C THR A 26 -14.80 6.26 13.54
N THR A 27 -15.49 5.45 12.75
CA THR A 27 -14.94 4.20 12.23
C THR A 27 -13.80 4.63 11.31
N GLY A 28 -12.70 5.05 11.92
CA GLY A 28 -11.46 5.36 11.23
C GLY A 28 -11.09 4.07 10.56
N ARG A 29 -11.34 3.99 9.26
CA ARG A 29 -10.98 2.83 8.45
C ARG A 29 -9.52 2.59 8.75
N ILE A 30 -9.20 1.51 9.46
CA ILE A 30 -7.82 1.16 9.79
C ILE A 30 -7.12 1.04 8.44
N ARG A 31 -6.35 2.06 8.10
CA ARG A 31 -5.57 2.03 6.87
C ARG A 31 -4.48 0.99 7.13
N PRO A 32 -4.23 0.07 6.19
CA PRO A 32 -3.09 -0.83 6.31
C PRO A 32 -1.85 0.00 6.63
N GLN A 33 -1.13 -0.38 7.68
CA GLN A 33 0.11 0.29 8.10
C GLN A 33 1.28 -0.08 7.19
N PHE A 34 1.15 -1.18 6.44
CA PHE A 34 2.16 -1.74 5.56
C PHE A 34 1.60 -1.89 4.14
N PRO A 35 2.47 -1.86 3.10
CA PRO A 35 2.08 -2.18 1.73
C PRO A 35 1.45 -3.58 1.64
N PRO A 36 0.75 -3.88 0.53
CA PRO A 36 0.18 -5.21 0.31
C PRO A 36 1.24 -6.29 0.54
N ALA A 37 0.92 -7.29 1.36
CA ALA A 37 1.86 -8.36 1.69
C ALA A 37 2.40 -9.06 0.43
N ALA A 38 1.56 -9.24 -0.59
CA ALA A 38 1.95 -9.80 -1.87
C ALA A 38 3.08 -9.00 -2.55
N ASP A 39 3.05 -7.67 -2.50
CA ASP A 39 4.12 -6.84 -3.08
C ASP A 39 5.40 -6.93 -2.23
N VAL A 40 5.27 -6.99 -0.90
CA VAL A 40 6.41 -7.19 0.00
C VAL A 40 7.08 -8.54 -0.25
N GLU A 41 6.31 -9.62 -0.28
CA GLU A 41 6.80 -10.98 -0.53
C GLU A 41 7.39 -11.12 -1.93
N GLN A 42 6.73 -10.56 -2.94
CA GLN A 42 7.23 -10.59 -4.32
C GLN A 42 8.54 -9.81 -4.47
N SER A 43 8.68 -8.66 -3.80
CA SER A 43 9.93 -7.88 -3.81
C SER A 43 11.12 -8.59 -3.14
N GLN A 44 10.85 -9.66 -2.38
CA GLN A 44 11.86 -10.46 -1.67
C GLN A 44 12.16 -11.79 -2.35
N GLN A 45 11.58 -12.07 -3.52
CA GLN A 45 11.87 -13.29 -4.27
C GLN A 45 13.37 -13.42 -4.53
N ALA A 46 13.94 -14.57 -4.18
CA ALA A 46 15.34 -14.85 -4.40
C ALA A 46 15.68 -14.81 -5.90
N LYS A 47 16.80 -14.18 -6.24
CA LYS A 47 17.32 -14.18 -7.62
C LYS A 47 17.61 -15.62 -8.08
N PRO A 48 17.23 -16.00 -9.32
CA PRO A 48 17.63 -17.27 -9.91
C PRO A 48 19.15 -17.46 -9.84
N ARG A 49 19.57 -18.63 -9.34
CA ARG A 49 20.99 -18.97 -9.22
C ARG A 49 21.49 -19.52 -10.54
N PRO A 50 22.65 -19.04 -11.05
CA PRO A 50 23.23 -19.63 -12.24
C PRO A 50 23.65 -21.08 -11.97
N THR A 51 23.45 -21.96 -12.94
CA THR A 51 24.01 -23.32 -12.92
C THR A 51 25.38 -23.32 -13.61
N THR A 52 26.17 -24.38 -13.46
CA THR A 52 27.46 -24.50 -14.18
C THR A 52 27.28 -24.71 -15.68
N GLU A 53 26.12 -25.23 -16.10
CA GLU A 53 25.79 -25.55 -17.49
C GLU A 53 25.75 -24.31 -18.39
N ILE A 54 25.33 -23.16 -17.86
CA ILE A 54 25.26 -21.89 -18.62
C ILE A 54 26.63 -21.42 -19.15
N ALA A 55 27.73 -21.96 -18.62
CA ALA A 55 29.08 -21.62 -19.05
C ALA A 55 29.45 -22.28 -20.40
N THR A 56 28.78 -23.38 -20.75
CA THR A 56 29.13 -24.21 -21.90
C THR A 56 27.97 -24.49 -22.86
N ASP A 57 26.72 -24.30 -22.41
CA ASP A 57 25.52 -24.50 -23.21
C ASP A 57 24.80 -23.18 -23.46
N GLU A 58 24.65 -22.82 -24.73
CA GLU A 58 23.97 -21.61 -25.20
C GLU A 58 22.48 -21.59 -24.83
N ILE A 59 21.80 -22.72 -24.98
CA ILE A 59 20.36 -22.83 -24.70
C ILE A 59 20.13 -22.67 -23.20
N ALA A 60 20.99 -23.27 -22.36
CA ALA A 60 20.92 -23.11 -20.91
C ALA A 60 21.18 -21.66 -20.49
N ARG A 61 22.14 -20.98 -21.15
CA ARG A 61 22.41 -19.56 -20.89
C ARG A 61 21.25 -18.67 -21.25
N GLU A 62 20.64 -18.86 -22.42
CA GLU A 62 19.50 -18.05 -22.85
C GLU A 62 18.27 -18.30 -21.97
N ALA A 63 18.00 -19.55 -21.58
CA ALA A 63 16.95 -19.87 -20.62
C ALA A 63 17.16 -19.16 -19.28
N TYR A 64 18.40 -19.15 -18.76
CA TYR A 64 18.75 -18.43 -17.54
C TYR A 64 18.57 -16.91 -17.68
N ASN A 65 19.00 -16.32 -18.80
CA ASN A 65 18.84 -14.89 -19.06
C ASN A 65 17.36 -14.50 -19.06
N ILE A 66 16.51 -15.27 -19.76
CA ILE A 66 15.05 -15.06 -19.78
C ILE A 66 14.47 -15.14 -18.35
N GLU A 67 14.88 -16.14 -17.57
CA GLU A 67 14.41 -16.30 -16.19
C GLU A 67 14.82 -15.12 -15.30
N VAL A 68 16.05 -14.64 -15.44
CA VAL A 68 16.59 -13.50 -14.69
C VAL A 68 15.88 -12.20 -15.03
N GLU A 69 15.65 -11.92 -16.31
CA GLU A 69 14.92 -10.71 -16.73
C GLU A 69 13.47 -10.77 -16.23
N ALA A 70 12.80 -11.91 -16.39
CA ALA A 70 11.45 -12.09 -15.88
C ALA A 70 11.37 -11.97 -14.35
N TRP A 71 12.39 -12.47 -13.62
CA TRP A 71 12.50 -12.26 -12.18
C TRP A 71 12.69 -10.78 -11.84
N GLY A 72 13.56 -10.08 -12.56
CA GLY A 72 13.85 -8.66 -12.39
C GLY A 72 12.59 -7.81 -12.52
N ASP A 73 11.81 -8.04 -13.57
CA ASP A 73 10.53 -7.36 -13.79
C ASP A 73 9.54 -7.61 -12.65
N ARG A 74 9.39 -8.86 -12.20
CA ARG A 74 8.48 -9.18 -11.09
C ARG A 74 8.86 -8.48 -9.80
N VAL A 75 10.14 -8.48 -9.42
CA VAL A 75 10.62 -7.86 -8.18
C VAL A 75 10.54 -6.34 -8.26
N HIS A 76 10.98 -5.76 -9.38
CA HIS A 76 10.94 -4.32 -9.62
C HIS A 76 9.51 -3.78 -9.59
N ASP A 77 8.57 -4.45 -10.26
CA ASP A 77 7.17 -4.02 -10.30
C ASP A 77 6.52 -4.02 -8.92
N ALA A 78 6.80 -5.03 -8.11
CA ALA A 78 6.32 -5.10 -6.74
C ALA A 78 6.91 -3.98 -5.85
N ALA A 79 8.19 -3.64 -6.05
CA ALA A 79 8.82 -2.52 -5.38
C ALA A 79 8.22 -1.17 -5.82
N VAL A 80 7.94 -0.98 -7.12
CA VAL A 80 7.28 0.22 -7.64
C VAL A 80 5.88 0.39 -7.07
N ARG A 81 5.07 -0.68 -7.01
CA ARG A 81 3.73 -0.63 -6.39
C ARG A 81 3.80 -0.29 -4.91
N SER A 82 4.75 -0.90 -4.18
CA SER A 82 5.00 -0.58 -2.77
C SER A 82 5.42 0.89 -2.58
N CYS A 83 6.27 1.42 -3.46
CA CYS A 83 6.69 2.83 -3.45
C CYS A 83 5.48 3.77 -3.61
N ARG A 84 4.62 3.50 -4.58
CA ARG A 84 3.41 4.33 -4.84
C ARG A 84 2.44 4.27 -3.67
N TRP A 85 2.23 3.07 -3.12
CA TRP A 85 1.41 2.88 -1.92
C TRP A 85 1.91 3.73 -0.74
N MET A 86 3.24 3.84 -0.57
CA MET A 86 3.84 4.68 0.48
C MET A 86 3.62 6.17 0.20
N ASN A 87 3.76 6.61 -1.05
CA ASN A 87 3.51 8.01 -1.43
C ASN A 87 2.04 8.42 -1.20
N GLU A 88 1.08 7.54 -1.46
CA GLU A 88 -0.35 7.76 -1.12
C GLU A 88 -0.58 8.00 0.38
N ARG A 89 0.40 7.62 1.22
CA ARG A 89 0.36 7.73 2.69
C ARG A 89 1.32 8.79 3.23
N GLY A 90 1.78 9.69 2.37
CA GLY A 90 2.62 10.82 2.77
C GLY A 90 4.12 10.55 2.63
N GLY A 91 4.51 9.38 2.10
CA GLY A 91 5.85 9.15 1.59
C GLY A 91 6.21 10.17 0.50
N LYS A 92 7.50 10.46 0.36
CA LYS A 92 8.04 11.37 -0.65
C LYS A 92 9.19 10.70 -1.39
N PHE A 93 8.86 9.66 -2.14
CA PHE A 93 9.80 8.87 -2.93
C PHE A 93 9.63 9.14 -4.42
N SER A 94 10.73 9.12 -5.18
CA SER A 94 10.64 8.99 -6.63
C SER A 94 10.37 7.53 -6.95
N CYS A 95 9.18 7.23 -7.48
CA CYS A 95 8.79 5.89 -7.87
C CYS A 95 8.97 5.74 -9.39
N GLY A 96 9.55 4.63 -9.83
CA GLY A 96 9.70 4.31 -11.24
C GLY A 96 8.40 3.91 -11.94
N GLU A 97 8.54 3.50 -13.19
CA GLU A 97 7.50 2.80 -13.96
C GLU A 97 7.59 1.29 -13.75
N THR A 98 6.46 0.59 -13.86
CA THR A 98 6.43 -0.88 -13.96
C THR A 98 6.90 -1.33 -15.34
N SER A 99 7.25 -2.62 -15.47
CA SER A 99 7.59 -3.27 -16.74
C SER A 99 6.49 -3.07 -17.78
N SER A 100 5.22 -3.19 -17.38
CA SER A 100 4.06 -2.97 -18.26
C SER A 100 3.92 -1.52 -18.73
N GLU A 101 4.16 -0.55 -17.85
CA GLU A 101 4.13 0.88 -18.19
C GLU A 101 5.30 1.24 -19.11
N ARG A 102 6.49 0.70 -18.83
CA ARG A 102 7.65 0.83 -19.71
C ARG A 102 7.35 0.27 -21.09
N TYR A 103 6.77 -0.92 -21.17
CA TYR A 103 6.41 -1.56 -22.42
C TYR A 103 5.42 -0.68 -23.20
N ALA A 104 4.33 -0.25 -22.58
CA ALA A 104 3.38 0.66 -23.22
C ALA A 104 4.08 1.93 -23.74
N ARG A 105 4.89 2.58 -22.92
CA ARG A 105 5.64 3.79 -23.31
C ARG A 105 6.59 3.56 -24.49
N LEU A 106 7.24 2.41 -24.58
CA LEU A 106 8.18 2.09 -25.67
C LEU A 106 7.47 1.71 -26.97
N HIS A 107 6.27 1.15 -26.88
CA HIS A 107 5.51 0.63 -28.01
C HIS A 107 4.36 1.52 -28.49
N ASP A 108 4.00 2.56 -27.71
CA ASP A 108 3.03 3.59 -28.07
C ASP A 108 3.70 4.89 -28.58
N LEU A 109 4.98 4.83 -28.99
CA LEU A 109 5.64 5.94 -29.67
C LEU A 109 5.09 6.07 -31.11
N PRO A 110 4.67 7.27 -31.55
CA PRO A 110 4.29 7.51 -32.94
C PRO A 110 5.47 7.36 -33.91
#